data_AF-A0A212F7H8-F1
#
_entry.id   AF-A0A212F7H8-F1
#
_cell.length_a   1.000
_cell.length_b   1.000
_cell.length_c   1.000
_cell.angle_alpha   90.00
_cell.angle_beta   90.00
_cell.angle_gamma   90.00
#
_symmetry.space_group_name_H-M   'P 1'
#
loop_
_entity.id
_entity.type
_entity.pdbx_description
1 polymer ?
#
loop_
_entity_poly.entity_id
_entity_poly.type
_entity_poly.pdbx_seq_one_letter_code
_entity_poly.pdbx_strand_id
1 'polypeptide(L)'
;MDKKMVSTTKLKTKGNVKDDKGSELAAKIDETDEMKLKMLAALDKPEPDDILYPPELNAHLIDQLQIMTCENNQLRKCVFTKDEEIKELNKTVTDLNQRIRDIISGTGPAISSKSAGIISAKITELCKQNRHLVAEVESYKTKNSSLERKIMQLDMINKENEKLEACLCKDEPGDINSDELKELNNKLAVVNKKLYDSKNRNLELKNDILTATKILQQELGDKFTSIKDLQNDLAGWKGRAQQIVLLQAKISELEEKLNGKQKESIDSKRKDQGQVIKEIEVKRKKEIDQTIKDLEVLKETNQELKKKLDGARCRIRNLECDAVTIRQKMQTFVEKSNHDDLLINEQRNQIKTLEAYYQEILKENTSKMNKMNSEIGEYQKLIKNTDAKIDALRQQASEKATKIEELRAQLLRYEECSLQSVFFTPMKTATDNEIKKLSELVVTLNERLDNERNKWEELDTHHRKLKEKRKRLERKIVSLEDELKMLKDSSKRGSKTSKTLISKEPNEMQQFGGVAVSKKMSSLSAFDKPSDLVSSETTTNEMYDACDKEELKYKLELAEEKLKIMEDKLRMIEEEKQDDYNNLTEMIQTSKQLFNEALAVLKRDKCQCS
;
A
#
# COMPACT_ATOMS: atom_id res chain seq x y z
N MET A 1 -10.75 -30.73 -79.29
CA MET A 1 -11.76 -29.66 -79.29
C MET A 1 -12.76 -29.82 -78.14
N ASP A 2 -12.51 -29.40 -76.90
CA ASP A 2 -11.24 -29.32 -76.16
C ASP A 2 -11.49 -29.32 -74.64
N LYS A 3 -10.52 -29.87 -73.87
CA LYS A 3 -10.53 -29.79 -72.41
C LYS A 3 -10.07 -28.40 -71.97
N LYS A 4 -10.90 -27.66 -71.23
CA LYS A 4 -10.41 -26.57 -70.35
C LYS A 4 -10.20 -27.10 -68.94
N MET A 5 -8.98 -27.53 -68.65
CA MET A 5 -8.53 -27.73 -67.27
C MET A 5 -8.37 -26.36 -66.59
N VAL A 6 -8.77 -26.25 -65.32
CA VAL A 6 -8.50 -25.05 -64.51
C VAL A 6 -7.02 -25.05 -64.14
N SER A 7 -6.34 -23.92 -64.36
CA SER A 7 -4.91 -23.78 -64.07
C SER A 7 -4.65 -23.62 -62.57
N THR A 8 -3.87 -24.52 -61.99
CA THR A 8 -3.32 -24.37 -60.64
C THR A 8 -2.02 -23.57 -60.69
N THR A 9 -2.11 -22.27 -60.41
CA THR A 9 -0.97 -21.35 -60.38
C THR A 9 0.02 -21.73 -59.26
N LYS A 10 1.09 -22.46 -59.59
CA LYS A 10 2.20 -22.73 -58.66
C LYS A 10 2.96 -21.45 -58.32
N LEU A 11 2.57 -20.80 -57.22
CA LEU A 11 3.42 -19.81 -56.55
C LEU A 11 4.71 -20.49 -56.08
N LYS A 12 5.85 -20.12 -56.68
CA LYS A 12 7.17 -20.56 -56.20
C LYS A 12 7.51 -19.83 -54.91
N THR A 13 7.51 -20.54 -53.78
CA THR A 13 8.06 -20.06 -52.51
C THR A 13 9.58 -19.85 -52.64
N LYS A 14 9.99 -18.61 -52.92
CA LYS A 14 11.37 -18.16 -52.69
C LYS A 14 11.58 -17.97 -51.18
N GLY A 15 11.90 -19.03 -50.46
CA GLY A 15 12.09 -19.01 -49.01
C GLY A 15 12.95 -20.17 -48.51
N ASN A 16 14.27 -20.03 -48.66
CA ASN A 16 15.29 -20.79 -47.90
C ASN A 16 16.69 -20.16 -48.05
N VAL A 17 16.98 -19.57 -49.23
CA VAL A 17 18.28 -18.96 -49.64
C VAL A 17 18.71 -17.70 -48.85
N LYS A 18 18.18 -17.51 -47.64
CA LYS A 18 18.57 -16.46 -46.69
C LYS A 18 19.15 -17.03 -45.38
N ASP A 19 18.74 -18.22 -44.96
CA ASP A 19 19.19 -18.79 -43.69
C ASP A 19 20.53 -19.50 -43.84
N ASP A 20 20.75 -20.21 -44.96
CA ASP A 20 22.06 -20.74 -45.36
C ASP A 20 23.16 -19.67 -45.30
N LYS A 21 22.83 -18.42 -45.70
CA LYS A 21 23.75 -17.28 -45.72
C LYS A 21 24.10 -16.72 -44.35
N GLY A 22 23.28 -16.96 -43.33
CA GLY A 22 23.60 -16.58 -41.94
C GLY A 22 24.67 -17.52 -41.39
N SER A 23 24.43 -18.83 -41.53
CA SER A 23 25.37 -19.89 -41.14
C SER A 23 26.70 -19.79 -41.90
N GLU A 24 26.66 -19.55 -43.22
CA GLU A 24 27.85 -19.34 -44.06
C GLU A 24 28.66 -18.10 -43.63
N LEU A 25 28.02 -17.07 -43.05
CA LEU A 25 28.71 -15.89 -42.55
C LEU A 25 29.33 -16.14 -41.17
N ALA A 26 28.62 -16.83 -40.27
CA ALA A 26 29.13 -17.21 -38.95
C ALA A 26 30.37 -18.11 -39.06
N ALA A 27 30.32 -19.15 -39.90
CA ALA A 27 31.46 -20.04 -40.14
C ALA A 27 32.71 -19.27 -40.63
N LYS A 28 32.52 -18.31 -41.54
CA LYS A 28 33.63 -17.48 -42.06
C LYS A 28 34.19 -16.50 -41.03
N ILE A 29 33.38 -16.06 -40.06
CA ILE A 29 33.87 -15.26 -38.92
C ILE A 29 34.76 -16.15 -38.05
N ASP A 30 34.30 -17.35 -37.69
CA ASP A 30 35.07 -18.30 -36.89
C ASP A 30 36.38 -18.74 -37.56
N GLU A 31 36.37 -19.10 -38.85
CA GLU A 31 37.58 -19.42 -39.63
C GLU A 31 38.60 -18.25 -39.65
N THR A 32 38.10 -17.02 -39.83
CA THR A 32 38.93 -15.81 -39.88
C THR A 32 39.54 -15.48 -38.52
N ASP A 33 38.78 -15.63 -37.45
CA ASP A 33 39.17 -15.25 -36.10
C ASP A 33 40.05 -16.33 -35.43
N GLU A 34 39.87 -17.61 -35.77
CA GLU A 34 40.81 -18.69 -35.42
C GLU A 34 42.15 -18.53 -36.16
N MET A 35 42.15 -18.10 -37.43
CA MET A 35 43.39 -17.81 -38.18
C MET A 35 44.19 -16.67 -37.53
N LYS A 36 43.54 -15.59 -37.08
CA LYS A 36 44.21 -14.49 -36.37
C LYS A 36 44.85 -14.95 -35.06
N LEU A 37 44.14 -15.77 -34.27
CA LEU A 37 44.67 -16.32 -33.03
C LEU A 37 45.90 -17.22 -33.28
N LYS A 38 45.87 -18.05 -34.34
CA LYS A 38 47.02 -18.85 -34.76
C LYS A 38 48.20 -17.98 -35.24
N MET A 39 47.95 -16.85 -35.91
CA MET A 39 49.01 -15.91 -36.30
C MET A 39 49.61 -15.17 -35.10
N LEU A 40 48.80 -14.73 -34.14
CA LEU A 40 49.29 -14.10 -32.90
C LEU A 40 50.10 -15.08 -32.04
N ALA A 41 49.70 -16.35 -31.97
CA ALA A 41 50.45 -17.41 -31.29
C ALA A 41 51.77 -17.79 -32.01
N ALA A 42 51.92 -17.46 -33.30
CA ALA A 42 53.18 -17.63 -34.03
C ALA A 42 54.19 -16.51 -33.73
N LEU A 43 53.71 -15.29 -33.46
CA LEU A 43 54.55 -14.13 -33.10
C LEU A 43 55.18 -14.23 -31.69
N ASP A 44 54.66 -15.13 -30.86
CA ASP A 44 55.21 -15.48 -29.53
C ASP A 44 56.60 -16.17 -29.60
N LYS A 45 57.09 -16.47 -30.80
CA LYS A 45 58.42 -17.03 -31.09
C LYS A 45 59.11 -16.26 -32.21
N PRO A 46 59.58 -15.02 -31.98
CA PRO A 46 60.32 -14.26 -32.97
C PRO A 46 61.64 -14.96 -33.34
N GLU A 47 62.03 -14.89 -34.61
CA GLU A 47 63.39 -15.29 -35.01
C GLU A 47 64.41 -14.26 -34.49
N PRO A 48 65.67 -14.65 -34.17
CA PRO A 48 66.62 -13.79 -33.46
C PRO A 48 66.95 -12.46 -34.15
N ASP A 49 66.84 -12.40 -35.48
CA ASP A 49 67.25 -11.25 -36.30
C ASP A 49 66.14 -10.19 -36.47
N ASP A 50 64.88 -10.47 -36.09
CA ASP A 50 63.72 -9.59 -36.27
C ASP A 50 63.37 -8.71 -35.03
N ILE A 51 64.19 -8.78 -33.97
CA ILE A 51 63.89 -8.14 -32.68
C ILE A 51 64.22 -6.63 -32.70
N LEU A 52 63.30 -5.83 -33.25
CA LEU A 52 63.42 -4.37 -33.37
C LEU A 52 63.09 -3.58 -32.09
N TYR A 53 62.49 -4.23 -31.09
CA TYR A 53 62.01 -3.62 -29.83
C TYR A 53 62.36 -4.49 -28.61
N PRO A 54 62.39 -3.93 -27.38
CA PRO A 54 62.64 -4.70 -26.16
C PRO A 54 61.69 -5.90 -26.02
N PRO A 55 62.16 -7.11 -25.67
CA PRO A 55 61.34 -8.32 -25.59
C PRO A 55 60.11 -8.17 -24.69
N GLU A 56 60.24 -7.45 -23.58
CA GLU A 56 59.18 -7.23 -22.59
C GLU A 56 58.05 -6.36 -23.15
N LEU A 57 58.40 -5.37 -23.97
CA LEU A 57 57.43 -4.52 -24.66
C LEU A 57 56.74 -5.29 -25.80
N ASN A 58 57.48 -6.11 -26.53
CA ASN A 58 56.91 -6.95 -27.58
C ASN A 58 55.92 -7.97 -27.00
N ALA A 59 56.29 -8.66 -25.91
CA ALA A 59 55.41 -9.59 -25.20
C ALA A 59 54.13 -8.91 -24.69
N HIS A 60 54.24 -7.73 -24.06
CA HIS A 60 53.06 -6.97 -23.61
C HIS A 60 52.16 -6.56 -24.79
N LEU A 61 52.72 -6.17 -25.93
CA LEU A 61 51.93 -5.82 -27.12
C LEU A 61 51.26 -7.05 -27.75
N ILE A 62 51.91 -8.20 -27.75
CA ILE A 62 51.32 -9.48 -28.20
C ILE A 62 50.18 -9.91 -27.28
N ASP A 63 50.37 -9.89 -25.95
CA ASP A 63 49.33 -10.19 -24.96
C ASP A 63 48.13 -9.25 -25.10
N GLN A 64 48.36 -7.94 -25.19
CA GLN A 64 47.29 -6.97 -25.41
C GLN A 64 46.55 -7.20 -26.73
N LEU A 65 47.24 -7.57 -27.81
CA LEU A 65 46.62 -7.93 -29.09
C LEU A 65 45.83 -9.26 -29.01
N GLN A 66 46.29 -10.25 -28.25
CA GLN A 66 45.55 -11.48 -28.00
C GLN A 66 44.28 -11.22 -27.19
N ILE A 67 44.36 -10.47 -26.09
CA ILE A 67 43.20 -10.07 -25.26
C ILE A 67 42.19 -9.30 -26.11
N MET A 68 42.60 -8.24 -26.81
CA MET A 68 41.70 -7.45 -27.66
C MET A 68 41.10 -8.27 -28.81
N THR A 69 41.82 -9.28 -29.34
CA THR A 69 41.28 -10.20 -30.34
C THR A 69 40.21 -11.10 -29.71
N CYS A 70 40.49 -11.72 -28.56
CA CYS A 70 39.52 -12.54 -27.83
C CYS A 70 38.24 -11.76 -27.45
N GLU A 71 38.37 -10.53 -26.96
CA GLU A 71 37.23 -9.66 -26.65
C GLU A 71 36.41 -9.32 -27.91
N ASN A 72 37.06 -8.95 -29.02
CA ASN A 72 36.38 -8.70 -30.28
C ASN A 72 35.64 -9.94 -30.81
N ASN A 73 36.23 -11.14 -30.65
CA ASN A 73 35.61 -12.39 -31.06
C ASN A 73 34.36 -12.70 -30.21
N GLN A 74 34.42 -12.48 -28.89
CA GLN A 74 33.28 -12.64 -27.99
C GLN A 74 32.16 -11.63 -28.31
N LEU A 75 32.51 -10.36 -28.55
CA LEU A 75 31.55 -9.33 -28.95
C LEU A 75 30.88 -9.65 -30.28
N ARG A 76 31.63 -10.14 -31.28
CA ARG A 76 31.08 -10.59 -32.57
C ARG A 76 30.06 -11.72 -32.42
N LYS A 77 30.35 -12.71 -31.56
CA LYS A 77 29.41 -13.81 -31.29
C LYS A 77 28.16 -13.33 -30.53
N CYS A 78 28.32 -12.42 -29.58
CA CYS A 78 27.19 -11.80 -28.86
C CYS A 78 26.28 -10.98 -29.79
N VAL A 79 26.85 -10.20 -30.73
CA VAL A 79 26.07 -9.48 -31.74
C VAL A 79 25.32 -10.46 -32.66
N PHE A 80 25.99 -11.53 -33.13
CA PHE A 80 25.35 -12.52 -33.99
C PHE A 80 24.15 -13.21 -33.32
N THR A 81 24.28 -13.68 -32.08
CA THR A 81 23.15 -14.32 -31.37
C THR A 81 22.01 -13.33 -31.11
N LYS A 82 22.32 -12.05 -30.81
CA LYS A 82 21.30 -11.02 -30.66
C LYS A 82 20.60 -10.64 -31.97
N ASP A 83 21.30 -10.66 -33.10
CA ASP A 83 20.67 -10.50 -34.42
C ASP A 83 19.74 -11.68 -34.76
N GLU A 84 20.08 -12.91 -34.35
CA GLU A 84 19.18 -14.07 -34.51
C GLU A 84 17.95 -14.01 -33.59
N GLU A 85 18.12 -13.63 -32.31
CA GLU A 85 16.99 -13.35 -31.39
C GLU A 85 16.06 -12.27 -31.95
N ILE A 86 16.62 -11.16 -32.43
CA ILE A 86 15.88 -10.05 -33.05
C ILE A 86 15.14 -10.52 -34.31
N LYS A 87 15.77 -11.38 -35.13
CA LYS A 87 15.16 -11.95 -36.34
C LYS A 87 13.97 -12.87 -36.00
N GLU A 88 14.06 -13.68 -34.94
CA GLU A 88 12.94 -14.51 -34.48
C GLU A 88 11.82 -13.68 -33.84
N LEU A 89 12.14 -12.68 -33.02
CA LEU A 89 11.16 -11.74 -32.47
C LEU A 89 10.42 -10.96 -33.58
N ASN A 90 11.11 -10.52 -34.63
CA ASN A 90 10.46 -9.89 -35.78
C ASN A 90 9.52 -10.85 -36.55
N LYS A 91 9.85 -12.14 -36.58
CA LYS A 91 8.98 -13.18 -37.17
C LYS A 91 7.73 -13.39 -36.32
N THR A 92 7.85 -13.57 -35.00
CA THR A 92 6.67 -13.73 -34.11
C THR A 92 5.79 -12.48 -34.10
N VAL A 93 6.37 -11.28 -34.11
CA VAL A 93 5.63 -10.02 -34.30
C VAL A 93 4.91 -9.98 -35.65
N THR A 94 5.52 -10.49 -36.74
CA THR A 94 4.87 -10.56 -38.06
C THR A 94 3.68 -11.52 -38.06
N ASP A 95 3.84 -12.71 -37.47
CA ASP A 95 2.79 -13.75 -37.38
C ASP A 95 1.63 -13.31 -36.47
N LEU A 96 1.92 -12.66 -35.34
CA LEU A 96 0.91 -12.04 -34.47
C LEU A 96 0.15 -10.92 -35.18
N ASN A 97 0.84 -10.05 -35.90
CA ASN A 97 0.20 -9.00 -36.71
C ASN A 97 -0.68 -9.60 -37.83
N GLN A 98 -0.30 -10.74 -38.42
CA GLN A 98 -1.15 -11.43 -39.39
C GLN A 98 -2.40 -12.01 -38.71
N ARG A 99 -2.25 -12.68 -37.56
CA ARG A 99 -3.36 -13.22 -36.78
C ARG A 99 -4.35 -12.14 -36.34
N ILE A 100 -3.85 -10.94 -35.98
CA ILE A 100 -4.68 -9.76 -35.70
C ILE A 100 -5.45 -9.31 -36.95
N ARG A 101 -4.79 -9.21 -38.11
CA ARG A 101 -5.47 -8.90 -39.39
C ARG A 101 -6.54 -9.93 -39.75
N ASP A 102 -6.30 -11.22 -39.53
CA ASP A 102 -7.25 -12.30 -39.83
C ASP A 102 -8.49 -12.25 -38.92
N ILE A 103 -8.31 -11.88 -37.64
CA ILE A 103 -9.40 -11.65 -36.68
C ILE A 103 -10.22 -10.43 -37.09
N ILE A 104 -9.58 -9.30 -37.41
CA ILE A 104 -10.24 -8.05 -37.83
C ILE A 104 -11.00 -8.24 -39.15
N SER A 105 -10.46 -9.05 -40.07
CA SER A 105 -11.04 -9.26 -41.41
C SER A 105 -12.15 -10.32 -41.46
N GLY A 106 -12.44 -11.02 -40.36
CA GLY A 106 -13.47 -12.07 -40.32
C GLY A 106 -13.14 -13.32 -41.16
N THR A 107 -11.85 -13.52 -41.47
CA THR A 107 -11.31 -14.66 -42.23
C THR A 107 -10.53 -15.64 -41.36
N GLY A 108 -10.17 -15.25 -40.13
CA GLY A 108 -9.46 -16.11 -39.18
C GLY A 108 -10.33 -17.28 -38.67
N PRO A 109 -9.74 -18.45 -38.35
CA PRO A 109 -10.50 -19.66 -37.98
C PRO A 109 -11.44 -19.53 -36.78
N ALA A 110 -11.24 -18.55 -35.90
CA ALA A 110 -12.05 -18.31 -34.71
C ALA A 110 -13.34 -17.50 -34.98
N ILE A 111 -13.37 -16.66 -36.02
CA ILE A 111 -14.51 -15.79 -36.34
C ILE A 111 -14.82 -15.88 -37.83
N SER A 112 -15.53 -16.93 -38.21
CA SER A 112 -16.19 -17.00 -39.51
C SER A 112 -17.14 -15.82 -39.67
N SER A 113 -17.29 -15.29 -40.89
CA SER A 113 -18.27 -14.24 -41.23
C SER A 113 -19.71 -14.57 -40.79
N LYS A 114 -20.06 -15.86 -40.62
CA LYS A 114 -21.34 -16.29 -40.03
C LYS A 114 -21.43 -16.05 -38.51
N SER A 115 -20.37 -16.27 -37.73
CA SER A 115 -20.40 -16.07 -36.28
C SER A 115 -20.33 -14.59 -35.89
N ALA A 116 -19.63 -13.75 -36.68
CA ALA A 116 -19.63 -12.29 -36.48
C ALA A 116 -21.04 -11.69 -36.47
N GLY A 117 -21.91 -12.10 -37.40
CA GLY A 117 -23.32 -11.67 -37.44
C GLY A 117 -24.13 -12.11 -36.23
N ILE A 118 -23.91 -13.34 -35.75
CA ILE A 118 -24.58 -13.89 -34.54
C ILE A 118 -24.15 -13.13 -33.28
N ILE A 119 -22.85 -12.83 -33.15
CA ILE A 119 -22.30 -12.05 -32.03
C ILE A 119 -22.88 -10.62 -32.03
N SER A 120 -22.89 -9.95 -33.19
CA SER A 120 -23.47 -8.60 -33.33
C SER A 120 -24.97 -8.57 -32.99
N ALA A 121 -25.73 -9.57 -33.43
CA ALA A 121 -27.14 -9.73 -33.06
C ALA A 121 -27.32 -9.94 -31.55
N LYS A 122 -26.47 -10.77 -30.91
CA LYS A 122 -26.57 -11.04 -29.47
C LYS A 122 -26.16 -9.84 -28.61
N ILE A 123 -25.13 -9.09 -29.01
CA ILE A 123 -24.77 -7.81 -28.38
C ILE A 123 -25.95 -6.83 -28.48
N THR A 124 -26.57 -6.72 -29.66
CA THR A 124 -27.74 -5.85 -29.87
C THR A 124 -28.95 -6.25 -29.02
N GLU A 125 -29.19 -7.55 -28.82
CA GLU A 125 -30.22 -8.06 -27.92
C GLU A 125 -29.91 -7.72 -26.45
N LEU A 126 -28.69 -7.99 -25.99
CA LEU A 126 -28.25 -7.67 -24.62
C LEU A 126 -28.31 -6.17 -24.33
N CYS A 127 -27.96 -5.30 -25.30
CA CYS A 127 -28.13 -3.85 -25.18
C CYS A 127 -29.60 -3.43 -25.06
N LYS A 128 -30.54 -4.12 -25.71
CA LYS A 128 -31.99 -3.87 -25.56
C LYS A 128 -32.49 -4.33 -24.19
N GLN A 129 -32.08 -5.51 -23.74
CA GLN A 129 -32.42 -6.04 -22.42
C GLN A 129 -31.89 -5.13 -21.29
N ASN A 130 -30.63 -4.68 -21.39
CA ASN A 130 -30.02 -3.76 -20.44
C ASN A 130 -30.80 -2.43 -20.37
N ARG A 131 -31.14 -1.82 -21.51
CA ARG A 131 -32.00 -0.61 -21.55
C ARG A 131 -33.37 -0.81 -20.90
N HIS A 132 -33.99 -1.98 -21.07
CA HIS A 132 -35.25 -2.29 -20.39
C HIS A 132 -35.07 -2.37 -18.87
N LEU A 133 -34.04 -3.10 -18.40
CA LEU A 133 -33.74 -3.25 -16.98
C LEU A 133 -33.42 -1.91 -16.30
N VAL A 134 -32.69 -1.02 -16.98
CA VAL A 134 -32.43 0.36 -16.48
C VAL A 134 -33.75 1.13 -16.31
N ALA A 135 -34.64 1.13 -17.30
CA ALA A 135 -35.94 1.79 -17.20
C ALA A 135 -36.84 1.20 -16.10
N GLU A 136 -36.76 -0.12 -15.88
CA GLU A 136 -37.48 -0.79 -14.80
C GLU A 136 -36.92 -0.39 -13.41
N VAL A 137 -35.58 -0.33 -13.26
CA VAL A 137 -34.90 0.17 -12.05
C VAL A 137 -35.22 1.63 -11.77
N GLU A 138 -35.29 2.50 -12.78
CA GLU A 138 -35.73 3.90 -12.61
C GLU A 138 -37.20 3.99 -12.18
N SER A 139 -38.08 3.12 -12.71
CA SER A 139 -39.46 2.99 -12.26
C SER A 139 -39.53 2.55 -10.79
N TYR A 140 -38.71 1.59 -10.37
CA TYR A 140 -38.65 1.14 -8.97
C TYR A 140 -38.06 2.19 -8.05
N LYS A 141 -36.99 2.91 -8.42
CA LYS A 141 -36.46 4.05 -7.66
C LYS A 141 -37.54 5.11 -7.45
N THR A 142 -38.26 5.48 -8.51
CA THR A 142 -39.37 6.46 -8.44
C THR A 142 -40.50 6.01 -7.51
N LYS A 143 -40.82 4.70 -7.50
CA LYS A 143 -41.78 4.11 -6.55
C LYS A 143 -41.23 4.13 -5.12
N ASN A 144 -39.95 3.80 -4.90
CA ASN A 144 -39.32 3.79 -3.58
C ASN A 144 -39.32 5.19 -2.98
N SER A 145 -38.89 6.22 -3.72
CA SER A 145 -38.97 7.62 -3.29
C SER A 145 -40.39 8.17 -3.15
N SER A 146 -41.42 7.44 -3.59
CA SER A 146 -42.83 7.72 -3.25
C SER A 146 -43.23 7.06 -1.93
N LEU A 147 -42.78 5.82 -1.69
CA LEU A 147 -43.00 5.09 -0.45
C LEU A 147 -42.23 5.69 0.73
N GLU A 148 -40.96 6.08 0.55
CA GLU A 148 -40.12 6.78 1.52
C GLU A 148 -40.80 8.07 2.03
N ARG A 149 -41.31 8.90 1.12
CA ARG A 149 -42.09 10.11 1.48
C ARG A 149 -43.37 9.77 2.24
N LYS A 150 -44.02 8.64 1.93
CA LYS A 150 -45.22 8.19 2.63
C LYS A 150 -44.91 7.61 4.02
N ILE A 151 -43.78 6.94 4.18
CA ILE A 151 -43.25 6.52 5.49
C ILE A 151 -42.93 7.75 6.32
N MET A 152 -42.21 8.73 5.78
CA MET A 152 -41.89 9.99 6.47
C MET A 152 -43.16 10.75 6.93
N GLN A 153 -44.23 10.76 6.13
CA GLN A 153 -45.54 11.30 6.54
C GLN A 153 -46.18 10.51 7.69
N LEU A 154 -46.12 9.17 7.65
CA LEU A 154 -46.62 8.32 8.73
C LEU A 154 -45.79 8.45 10.01
N ASP A 155 -44.47 8.63 9.91
CA ASP A 155 -43.58 8.88 11.04
C ASP A 155 -43.83 10.25 11.69
N MET A 156 -44.20 11.27 10.90
CA MET A 156 -44.65 12.55 11.44
C MET A 156 -45.97 12.41 12.20
N ILE A 157 -46.96 11.73 11.62
CA ILE A 157 -48.26 11.47 12.28
C ILE A 157 -48.07 10.62 13.55
N ASN A 158 -47.20 9.61 13.52
CA ASN A 158 -46.88 8.81 14.71
C ASN A 158 -46.19 9.65 15.79
N LYS A 159 -45.25 10.53 15.44
CA LYS A 159 -44.62 11.46 16.41
C LYS A 159 -45.58 12.52 16.95
N GLU A 160 -46.63 12.87 16.21
CA GLU A 160 -47.72 13.69 16.70
C GLU A 160 -48.62 12.92 17.67
N ASN A 161 -48.93 11.64 17.37
CA ASN A 161 -49.66 10.75 18.28
C ASN A 161 -48.86 10.41 19.56
N GLU A 162 -47.56 10.14 19.46
CA GLU A 162 -46.66 9.92 20.61
C GLU A 162 -46.59 11.15 21.52
N LYS A 163 -46.57 12.37 20.95
CA LYS A 163 -46.69 13.60 21.73
C LYS A 163 -48.07 13.72 22.39
N LEU A 164 -49.14 13.27 21.71
CA LEU A 164 -50.49 13.27 22.27
C LEU A 164 -50.61 12.32 23.46
N GLU A 165 -50.06 11.10 23.38
CA GLU A 165 -49.99 10.17 24.52
C GLU A 165 -49.05 10.67 25.63
N ALA A 166 -47.92 11.29 25.29
CA ALA A 166 -47.02 11.90 26.27
C ALA A 166 -47.67 13.08 27.04
N CYS A 167 -48.62 13.78 26.43
CA CYS A 167 -49.45 14.79 27.09
C CYS A 167 -50.60 14.20 27.92
N LEU A 168 -51.09 12.99 27.61
CA LEU A 168 -52.12 12.30 28.39
C LEU A 168 -51.59 11.64 29.68
N CYS A 169 -50.27 11.47 29.79
CA CYS A 169 -49.60 10.76 30.89
C CYS A 169 -48.79 11.68 31.82
N LYS A 170 -49.11 12.98 31.91
CA LYS A 170 -48.46 13.93 32.82
C LYS A 170 -49.44 14.90 33.49
N ASP A 171 -49.77 14.62 34.75
CA ASP A 171 -50.40 15.58 35.67
C ASP A 171 -49.38 16.66 36.10
N GLU A 172 -49.23 17.73 35.31
CA GLU A 172 -48.52 18.98 35.68
C GLU A 172 -49.14 20.16 34.87
N PRO A 173 -49.61 21.25 35.51
CA PRO A 173 -50.43 22.27 34.84
C PRO A 173 -49.58 23.31 34.07
N GLY A 174 -49.07 22.93 32.91
CA GLY A 174 -48.36 23.83 31.98
C GLY A 174 -49.29 24.74 31.17
N ASP A 175 -49.39 26.01 31.57
CA ASP A 175 -50.13 27.14 30.99
C ASP A 175 -50.60 26.99 29.51
N ILE A 176 -51.81 26.45 29.31
CA ILE A 176 -52.46 26.34 28.00
C ILE A 176 -53.29 27.60 27.74
N ASN A 177 -53.04 28.23 26.58
CA ASN A 177 -53.72 29.41 26.06
C ASN A 177 -55.24 29.38 26.32
N SER A 178 -55.69 30.24 27.24
CA SER A 178 -57.00 30.10 27.91
C SER A 178 -58.20 30.07 26.95
N ASP A 179 -58.12 30.80 25.83
CA ASP A 179 -59.23 30.92 24.88
C ASP A 179 -59.32 29.72 23.92
N GLU A 180 -58.21 29.08 23.56
CA GLU A 180 -58.23 27.80 22.82
C GLU A 180 -58.80 26.69 23.69
N LEU A 181 -58.43 26.65 24.98
CA LEU A 181 -58.96 25.68 25.93
C LEU A 181 -60.47 25.91 26.18
N LYS A 182 -60.94 27.17 26.27
CA LYS A 182 -62.38 27.49 26.27
C LYS A 182 -63.07 27.06 24.98
N GLU A 183 -62.48 27.28 23.81
CA GLU A 183 -63.12 26.91 22.54
C GLU A 183 -63.20 25.38 22.38
N LEU A 184 -62.17 24.64 22.77
CA LEU A 184 -62.19 23.17 22.85
C LEU A 184 -63.23 22.67 23.84
N ASN A 185 -63.33 23.26 25.04
CA ASN A 185 -64.32 22.86 26.04
C ASN A 185 -65.75 23.20 25.59
N ASN A 186 -65.96 24.32 24.89
CA ASN A 186 -67.24 24.65 24.25
C ASN A 186 -67.59 23.67 23.12
N LYS A 187 -66.63 23.29 22.27
CA LYS A 187 -66.81 22.26 21.22
C LYS A 187 -67.16 20.90 21.86
N LEU A 188 -66.46 20.52 22.93
CA LEU A 188 -66.73 19.30 23.72
C LEU A 188 -68.15 19.33 24.31
N ALA A 189 -68.57 20.44 24.91
CA ALA A 189 -69.91 20.61 25.46
C ALA A 189 -71.00 20.51 24.38
N VAL A 190 -70.77 21.08 23.19
CA VAL A 190 -71.69 20.97 22.04
C VAL A 190 -71.77 19.53 21.50
N VAL A 191 -70.65 18.82 21.42
CA VAL A 191 -70.62 17.40 20.99
C VAL A 191 -71.29 16.49 22.03
N ASN A 192 -70.99 16.69 23.32
CA ASN A 192 -71.63 15.95 24.41
C ASN A 192 -73.14 16.22 24.43
N LYS A 193 -73.58 17.47 24.29
CA LYS A 193 -75.02 17.80 24.17
C LYS A 193 -75.65 17.05 23.00
N LYS A 194 -75.07 17.10 21.80
CA LYS A 194 -75.56 16.34 20.63
C LYS A 194 -75.58 14.81 20.88
N LEU A 195 -74.65 14.28 21.66
CA LEU A 195 -74.62 12.86 22.03
C LEU A 195 -75.74 12.51 23.03
N TYR A 196 -76.03 13.37 24.01
CA TYR A 196 -77.19 13.22 24.90
C TYR A 196 -78.51 13.38 24.15
N ASP A 197 -78.65 14.39 23.30
CA ASP A 197 -79.82 14.59 22.45
C ASP A 197 -80.06 13.36 21.54
N SER A 198 -79.00 12.80 20.96
CA SER A 198 -79.07 11.57 20.15
C SER A 198 -79.39 10.30 20.97
N LYS A 199 -78.87 10.17 22.19
CA LYS A 199 -79.28 9.10 23.13
C LYS A 199 -80.75 9.21 23.51
N ASN A 200 -81.23 10.41 23.81
CA ASN A 200 -82.62 10.67 24.14
C ASN A 200 -83.52 10.37 22.94
N ARG A 201 -83.16 10.81 21.73
CA ARG A 201 -83.85 10.46 20.48
C ARG A 201 -83.91 8.94 20.24
N ASN A 202 -82.86 8.20 20.61
CA ASN A 202 -82.84 6.74 20.51
C ASN A 202 -83.74 6.05 21.56
N LEU A 203 -83.90 6.64 22.75
CA LEU A 203 -84.82 6.17 23.79
C LEU A 203 -86.29 6.49 23.45
N GLU A 204 -86.57 7.69 22.91
CA GLU A 204 -87.86 8.05 22.33
C GLU A 204 -88.27 7.04 21.26
N LEU A 205 -87.44 6.81 20.24
CA LEU A 205 -87.73 5.86 19.17
C LEU A 205 -87.91 4.41 19.68
N LYS A 206 -87.24 4.02 20.77
CA LYS A 206 -87.48 2.71 21.42
C LYS A 206 -88.84 2.66 22.12
N ASN A 207 -89.25 3.73 22.79
CA ASN A 207 -90.57 3.83 23.40
C ASN A 207 -91.69 3.91 22.35
N ASP A 208 -91.45 4.59 21.23
CA ASP A 208 -92.36 4.64 20.08
C ASP A 208 -92.53 3.24 19.46
N ILE A 209 -91.42 2.51 19.24
CA ILE A 209 -91.45 1.11 18.77
C ILE A 209 -92.19 0.21 19.76
N LEU A 210 -91.96 0.32 21.07
CA LEU A 210 -92.69 -0.44 22.08
C LEU A 210 -94.18 -0.10 22.12
N THR A 211 -94.53 1.17 21.91
CA THR A 211 -95.93 1.63 21.87
C THR A 211 -96.64 1.16 20.62
N ALA A 212 -96.00 1.28 19.45
CA ALA A 212 -96.48 0.70 18.19
C ALA A 212 -96.64 -0.83 18.28
N THR A 213 -95.69 -1.53 18.93
CA THR A 213 -95.78 -2.98 19.16
C THR A 213 -96.99 -3.34 20.03
N LYS A 214 -97.28 -2.57 21.08
CA LYS A 214 -98.48 -2.75 21.93
C LYS A 214 -99.78 -2.48 21.17
N ILE A 215 -99.83 -1.43 20.34
CA ILE A 215 -100.99 -1.12 19.49
C ILE A 215 -101.23 -2.25 18.49
N LEU A 216 -100.17 -2.73 17.82
CA LEU A 216 -100.24 -3.91 16.95
C LEU A 216 -100.72 -5.15 17.71
N GLN A 217 -100.29 -5.37 18.96
CA GLN A 217 -100.78 -6.47 19.78
C GLN A 217 -102.28 -6.36 20.11
N GLN A 218 -102.82 -5.14 20.29
CA GLN A 218 -104.25 -4.92 20.51
C GLN A 218 -105.09 -5.13 19.24
N GLU A 219 -104.54 -4.75 18.07
CA GLU A 219 -105.17 -4.86 16.74
C GLU A 219 -104.97 -6.21 16.04
N LEU A 220 -103.99 -7.01 16.46
CA LEU A 220 -103.74 -8.37 15.97
C LEU A 220 -104.14 -9.46 16.98
N GLY A 221 -104.34 -9.07 18.25
CA GLY A 221 -104.68 -9.95 19.36
C GLY A 221 -103.46 -10.63 20.00
N ASP A 222 -103.70 -11.34 21.11
CA ASP A 222 -102.67 -11.88 22.01
C ASP A 222 -101.73 -12.94 21.37
N LYS A 223 -101.99 -13.33 20.12
CA LYS A 223 -101.14 -14.22 19.31
C LYS A 223 -99.98 -13.49 18.61
N PHE A 224 -99.95 -12.16 18.62
CA PHE A 224 -98.84 -11.38 18.07
C PHE A 224 -97.71 -11.22 19.09
N THR A 225 -96.56 -11.82 18.79
CA THR A 225 -95.38 -11.87 19.68
C THR A 225 -94.22 -10.96 19.25
N SER A 226 -94.00 -10.77 17.95
CA SER A 226 -92.90 -9.94 17.43
C SER A 226 -93.17 -9.44 16.01
N ILE A 227 -92.67 -8.25 15.70
CA ILE A 227 -92.67 -7.69 14.32
C ILE A 227 -91.90 -8.61 13.35
N LYS A 228 -90.91 -9.37 13.84
CA LYS A 228 -90.18 -10.36 13.03
C LYS A 228 -91.04 -11.54 12.57
N ASP A 229 -92.10 -11.86 13.30
CA ASP A 229 -92.94 -13.04 13.00
C ASP A 229 -93.80 -12.75 11.76
N LEU A 230 -94.34 -11.53 11.65
CA LEU A 230 -95.02 -11.03 10.44
C LEU A 230 -94.10 -10.99 9.21
N GLN A 231 -92.79 -10.77 9.40
CA GLN A 231 -91.83 -10.65 8.30
C GLN A 231 -91.52 -11.99 7.61
N ASN A 232 -91.87 -13.12 8.24
CA ASN A 232 -91.64 -14.47 7.71
C ASN A 232 -92.89 -15.12 7.09
N ASP A 233 -94.09 -14.54 7.27
CA ASP A 233 -95.37 -15.16 6.94
C ASP A 233 -96.33 -14.19 6.24
N LEU A 234 -95.88 -13.66 5.08
CA LEU A 234 -96.51 -12.55 4.35
C LEU A 234 -97.95 -12.80 3.84
N ALA A 235 -98.49 -14.02 3.96
CA ALA A 235 -99.77 -14.42 3.35
C ALA A 235 -100.83 -14.96 4.34
N GLY A 236 -100.45 -15.35 5.56
CA GLY A 236 -101.37 -16.01 6.50
C GLY A 236 -102.20 -15.08 7.39
N TRP A 237 -101.69 -13.91 7.73
CA TRP A 237 -102.16 -13.13 8.88
C TRP A 237 -103.34 -12.21 8.55
N LYS A 238 -104.43 -12.34 9.31
CA LYS A 238 -105.63 -11.48 9.25
C LYS A 238 -105.83 -10.79 10.59
N GLY A 239 -105.79 -9.46 10.60
CA GLY A 239 -105.92 -8.66 11.82
C GLY A 239 -107.30 -8.73 12.46
N ARG A 240 -107.39 -8.38 13.75
CA ARG A 240 -108.60 -8.45 14.57
C ARG A 240 -109.75 -7.66 13.96
N ALA A 241 -109.51 -6.46 13.44
CA ALA A 241 -110.52 -5.66 12.74
C ALA A 241 -111.11 -6.39 11.53
N GLN A 242 -110.29 -7.03 10.69
CA GLN A 242 -110.78 -7.82 9.55
C GLN A 242 -111.52 -9.08 9.99
N GLN A 243 -111.07 -9.72 11.07
CA GLN A 243 -111.75 -10.88 11.65
C GLN A 243 -113.10 -10.51 12.30
N ILE A 244 -113.18 -9.34 12.93
CA ILE A 244 -114.44 -8.74 13.43
C ILE A 244 -115.38 -8.44 12.27
N VAL A 245 -114.91 -7.80 11.18
CA VAL A 245 -115.75 -7.53 10.00
C VAL A 245 -116.26 -8.82 9.36
N LEU A 246 -115.44 -9.87 9.28
CA LEU A 246 -115.88 -11.18 8.78
C LEU A 246 -116.89 -11.86 9.73
N LEU A 247 -116.73 -11.72 11.04
CA LEU A 247 -117.68 -12.23 12.03
C LEU A 247 -118.98 -11.41 12.06
N GLN A 248 -118.92 -10.09 11.92
CA GLN A 248 -120.07 -9.20 11.80
C GLN A 248 -120.85 -9.48 10.51
N ALA A 249 -120.17 -9.59 9.37
CA ALA A 249 -120.81 -9.98 8.11
C ALA A 249 -121.50 -11.34 8.23
N LYS A 250 -120.87 -12.31 8.92
CA LYS A 250 -121.45 -13.64 9.17
C LYS A 250 -122.55 -13.63 10.23
N ILE A 251 -122.52 -12.72 11.20
CA ILE A 251 -123.61 -12.47 12.15
C ILE A 251 -124.79 -11.87 11.40
N SER A 252 -124.61 -10.84 10.58
CA SER A 252 -125.69 -10.29 9.75
C SER A 252 -126.22 -11.31 8.73
N GLU A 253 -125.37 -12.17 8.15
CA GLU A 253 -125.82 -13.29 7.29
C GLU A 253 -126.65 -14.33 8.08
N LEU A 254 -126.42 -14.47 9.39
CA LEU A 254 -127.19 -15.36 10.28
C LEU A 254 -128.44 -14.67 10.84
N GLU A 255 -128.42 -13.36 11.10
CA GLU A 255 -129.55 -12.53 11.49
C GLU A 255 -130.55 -12.40 10.31
N GLU A 256 -130.06 -12.22 9.09
CA GLU A 256 -130.85 -12.25 7.85
C GLU A 256 -131.52 -13.63 7.66
N LYS A 257 -130.82 -14.72 7.98
CA LYS A 257 -131.39 -16.09 7.99
C LYS A 257 -132.32 -16.37 9.16
N LEU A 258 -132.24 -15.61 10.26
CA LEU A 258 -133.10 -15.75 11.44
C LEU A 258 -134.41 -14.95 11.29
N ASN A 259 -134.32 -13.72 10.78
CA ASN A 259 -135.45 -12.84 10.54
C ASN A 259 -136.15 -13.07 9.18
N GLY A 260 -135.50 -13.80 8.26
CA GLY A 260 -135.94 -14.02 6.88
C GLY A 260 -137.15 -14.96 6.67
N LYS A 261 -138.22 -14.84 7.48
CA LYS A 261 -139.40 -15.71 7.40
C LYS A 261 -140.76 -15.02 7.15
N GLN A 262 -140.77 -13.88 6.45
CA GLN A 262 -141.95 -13.43 5.70
C GLN A 262 -141.62 -12.55 4.47
N LYS A 263 -141.47 -13.23 3.32
CA LYS A 263 -142.24 -13.00 2.08
C LYS A 263 -142.68 -11.55 1.76
N GLU A 264 -142.01 -10.88 0.80
CA GLU A 264 -142.66 -10.44 -0.46
C GLU A 264 -141.70 -9.90 -1.56
N SER A 265 -142.26 -9.54 -2.71
CA SER A 265 -141.62 -8.89 -3.88
C SER A 265 -140.50 -9.66 -4.61
N ILE A 266 -140.89 -10.77 -5.25
CA ILE A 266 -140.21 -11.21 -6.47
C ILE A 266 -140.65 -10.28 -7.61
N ASP A 267 -139.75 -9.41 -8.09
CA ASP A 267 -139.54 -9.14 -9.54
C ASP A 267 -138.46 -8.07 -9.81
N SER A 268 -138.21 -7.14 -8.88
CA SER A 268 -137.27 -6.01 -9.09
C SER A 268 -135.81 -6.41 -9.39
N LYS A 269 -135.39 -7.63 -9.00
CA LYS A 269 -133.97 -8.06 -9.04
C LYS A 269 -133.37 -8.20 -10.45
N ARG A 270 -134.17 -8.28 -11.53
CA ARG A 270 -133.64 -8.46 -12.90
C ARG A 270 -132.92 -7.23 -13.47
N LYS A 271 -133.18 -6.01 -12.97
CA LYS A 271 -132.44 -4.80 -13.40
C LYS A 271 -131.08 -4.67 -12.71
N ASP A 272 -130.97 -5.14 -11.47
CA ASP A 272 -129.81 -4.92 -10.61
C ASP A 272 -128.71 -5.99 -10.80
N GLN A 273 -129.10 -7.25 -11.05
CA GLN A 273 -128.14 -8.34 -11.35
C GLN A 273 -127.22 -8.00 -12.53
N GLY A 274 -127.71 -7.31 -13.57
CA GLY A 274 -126.90 -6.87 -14.71
C GLY A 274 -125.88 -5.77 -14.38
N GLN A 275 -126.05 -5.06 -13.26
CA GLN A 275 -125.12 -4.06 -12.76
C GLN A 275 -124.06 -4.71 -11.86
N VAL A 276 -124.47 -5.61 -10.97
CA VAL A 276 -123.57 -6.44 -10.14
C VAL A 276 -122.66 -7.31 -11.02
N ILE A 277 -123.17 -7.92 -12.10
CA ILE A 277 -122.36 -8.69 -13.05
C ILE A 277 -121.28 -7.81 -13.70
N LYS A 278 -121.64 -6.60 -14.18
CA LYS A 278 -120.68 -5.65 -14.75
C LYS A 278 -119.63 -5.20 -13.74
N GLU A 279 -119.98 -5.02 -12.48
CA GLU A 279 -118.99 -4.72 -11.43
C GLU A 279 -118.03 -5.89 -11.19
N ILE A 280 -118.52 -7.13 -11.20
CA ILE A 280 -117.68 -8.33 -11.06
C ILE A 280 -116.79 -8.50 -12.29
N GLU A 281 -117.28 -8.23 -13.50
CA GLU A 281 -116.49 -8.22 -14.73
C GLU A 281 -115.41 -7.13 -14.71
N VAL A 282 -115.73 -5.92 -14.24
CA VAL A 282 -114.75 -4.82 -14.10
C VAL A 282 -113.73 -5.11 -12.99
N LYS A 283 -114.14 -5.72 -11.87
CA LYS A 283 -113.21 -6.18 -10.80
C LYS A 283 -112.27 -7.27 -11.32
N ARG A 284 -112.81 -8.34 -11.90
CA ARG A 284 -112.03 -9.42 -12.54
C ARG A 284 -111.10 -8.91 -13.65
N LYS A 285 -111.57 -7.96 -14.48
CA LYS A 285 -110.72 -7.36 -15.50
C LYS A 285 -109.57 -6.55 -14.88
N LYS A 286 -109.82 -5.76 -13.82
CA LYS A 286 -108.76 -5.07 -13.07
C LYS A 286 -107.79 -6.04 -12.39
N GLU A 287 -108.28 -7.16 -11.86
CA GLU A 287 -107.45 -8.23 -11.27
C GLU A 287 -106.57 -8.92 -12.34
N ILE A 288 -107.10 -9.17 -13.53
CA ILE A 288 -106.34 -9.68 -14.69
C ILE A 288 -105.33 -8.64 -15.17
N ASP A 289 -105.75 -7.38 -15.40
CA ASP A 289 -104.89 -6.28 -15.83
C ASP A 289 -103.78 -5.98 -14.80
N GLN A 290 -104.02 -6.23 -13.50
CA GLN A 290 -103.01 -6.11 -12.44
C GLN A 290 -102.05 -7.30 -12.42
N THR A 291 -102.56 -8.54 -12.42
CA THR A 291 -101.71 -9.75 -12.43
C THR A 291 -100.85 -9.88 -13.69
N ILE A 292 -101.30 -9.32 -14.82
CA ILE A 292 -100.48 -9.16 -16.03
C ILE A 292 -99.31 -8.19 -15.79
N LYS A 293 -99.55 -7.02 -15.18
CA LYS A 293 -98.48 -6.05 -14.84
C LYS A 293 -97.49 -6.63 -13.83
N ASP A 294 -97.99 -7.33 -12.82
CA ASP A 294 -97.16 -7.97 -11.81
C ASP A 294 -96.29 -9.07 -12.45
N LEU A 295 -96.83 -9.83 -13.42
CA LEU A 295 -96.06 -10.74 -14.26
C LEU A 295 -95.01 -10.04 -15.14
N GLU A 296 -95.32 -8.87 -15.69
CA GLU A 296 -94.36 -8.06 -16.48
C GLU A 296 -93.17 -7.63 -15.60
N VAL A 297 -93.45 -7.02 -14.43
CA VAL A 297 -92.44 -6.57 -13.46
C VAL A 297 -91.63 -7.75 -12.92
N LEU A 298 -92.26 -8.91 -12.68
CA LEU A 298 -91.56 -10.14 -12.28
C LEU A 298 -90.66 -10.70 -13.40
N LYS A 299 -91.02 -10.55 -14.69
CA LYS A 299 -90.12 -10.90 -15.81
C LYS A 299 -88.93 -9.95 -15.88
N GLU A 300 -89.15 -8.64 -15.77
CA GLU A 300 -88.09 -7.63 -15.84
C GLU A 300 -87.08 -7.78 -14.70
N THR A 301 -87.55 -7.87 -13.46
CA THR A 301 -86.69 -8.10 -12.28
C THR A 301 -85.95 -9.44 -12.36
N ASN A 302 -86.55 -10.50 -12.91
CA ASN A 302 -85.87 -11.77 -13.17
C ASN A 302 -84.75 -11.63 -14.23
N GLN A 303 -84.97 -10.84 -15.29
CA GLN A 303 -83.92 -10.51 -16.27
C GLN A 303 -82.80 -9.67 -15.65
N GLU A 304 -83.11 -8.69 -14.81
CA GLU A 304 -82.09 -7.93 -14.08
C GLU A 304 -81.25 -8.82 -13.15
N LEU A 305 -81.89 -9.70 -12.38
CA LEU A 305 -81.21 -10.60 -11.47
C LEU A 305 -80.28 -11.55 -12.22
N LYS A 306 -80.67 -12.04 -13.41
CA LYS A 306 -79.78 -12.79 -14.31
C LYS A 306 -78.58 -11.96 -14.75
N LYS A 307 -78.77 -10.73 -15.25
CA LYS A 307 -77.67 -9.82 -15.63
C LYS A 307 -76.71 -9.56 -14.46
N LYS A 308 -77.24 -9.32 -13.25
CA LYS A 308 -76.47 -9.12 -12.01
C LYS A 308 -75.68 -10.38 -11.62
N LEU A 309 -76.30 -11.55 -11.73
CA LEU A 309 -75.69 -12.86 -11.42
C LEU A 309 -74.60 -13.27 -12.41
N ASP A 310 -74.78 -13.04 -13.71
CA ASP A 310 -73.75 -13.32 -14.72
C ASP A 310 -72.59 -12.31 -14.64
N GLY A 311 -72.87 -11.04 -14.32
CA GLY A 311 -71.83 -10.06 -13.97
C GLY A 311 -71.01 -10.49 -12.74
N ALA A 312 -71.65 -11.02 -11.70
CA ALA A 312 -70.98 -11.57 -10.53
C ALA A 312 -70.13 -12.81 -10.89
N ARG A 313 -70.64 -13.73 -11.73
CA ARG A 313 -69.89 -14.90 -12.23
C ARG A 313 -68.65 -14.50 -13.03
N CYS A 314 -68.73 -13.48 -13.89
CA CYS A 314 -67.57 -12.95 -14.61
C CYS A 314 -66.56 -12.33 -13.66
N ARG A 315 -66.99 -11.57 -12.64
CA ARG A 315 -66.10 -11.02 -11.61
C ARG A 315 -65.40 -12.13 -10.81
N ILE A 316 -66.11 -13.20 -10.44
CA ILE A 316 -65.54 -14.35 -9.72
C ILE A 316 -64.44 -15.00 -10.57
N ARG A 317 -64.70 -15.34 -11.85
CA ARG A 317 -63.70 -15.96 -12.73
C ARG A 317 -62.45 -15.10 -12.92
N ASN A 318 -62.59 -13.77 -13.02
CA ASN A 318 -61.44 -12.88 -13.11
C ASN A 318 -60.62 -12.91 -11.82
N LEU A 319 -61.26 -12.82 -10.65
CA LEU A 319 -60.57 -12.90 -9.36
C LEU A 319 -59.93 -14.27 -9.10
N GLU A 320 -60.53 -15.36 -9.59
CA GLU A 320 -59.94 -16.71 -9.57
C GLU A 320 -58.69 -16.77 -10.46
N CYS A 321 -58.73 -16.18 -11.65
CA CYS A 321 -57.59 -16.09 -12.57
C CYS A 321 -56.45 -15.23 -11.98
N ASP A 322 -56.77 -14.09 -11.38
CA ASP A 322 -55.82 -13.26 -10.64
C ASP A 322 -55.20 -14.02 -9.46
N ALA A 323 -56.00 -14.76 -8.70
CA ALA A 323 -55.53 -15.57 -7.57
C ALA A 323 -54.68 -16.79 -7.99
N VAL A 324 -54.88 -17.36 -9.19
CA VAL A 324 -53.96 -18.32 -9.80
C VAL A 324 -52.64 -17.63 -10.20
N THR A 325 -52.74 -16.50 -10.89
CA THR A 325 -51.59 -15.72 -11.39
C THR A 325 -50.68 -15.24 -10.25
N ILE A 326 -51.27 -14.78 -9.14
CA ILE A 326 -50.55 -14.34 -7.94
C ILE A 326 -49.85 -15.53 -7.26
N ARG A 327 -50.51 -16.70 -7.16
CA ARG A 327 -49.87 -17.91 -6.61
C ARG A 327 -48.70 -18.39 -7.46
N GLN A 328 -48.83 -18.36 -8.79
CA GLN A 328 -47.72 -18.69 -9.71
C GLN A 328 -46.54 -17.74 -9.53
N LYS A 329 -46.78 -16.42 -9.47
CA LYS A 329 -45.72 -15.42 -9.20
C LYS A 329 -45.06 -15.65 -7.84
N MET A 330 -45.82 -15.95 -6.80
CA MET A 330 -45.30 -16.20 -5.46
C MET A 330 -44.48 -17.50 -5.40
N GLN A 331 -44.90 -18.55 -6.11
CA GLN A 331 -44.11 -19.78 -6.29
C GLN A 331 -42.75 -19.47 -6.95
N THR A 332 -42.73 -18.69 -8.05
CA THR A 332 -41.48 -18.28 -8.69
C THR A 332 -40.58 -17.40 -7.80
N PHE A 333 -41.15 -16.60 -6.90
CA PHE A 333 -40.35 -15.85 -5.91
C PHE A 333 -39.74 -16.75 -4.83
N VAL A 334 -40.48 -17.77 -4.35
CA VAL A 334 -39.94 -18.79 -3.42
C VAL A 334 -38.84 -19.59 -4.10
N GLU A 335 -39.04 -20.00 -5.35
CA GLU A 335 -38.02 -20.70 -6.15
C GLU A 335 -36.75 -19.85 -6.31
N LYS A 336 -36.89 -18.55 -6.59
CA LYS A 336 -35.74 -17.63 -6.64
C LYS A 336 -35.02 -17.52 -5.31
N SER A 337 -35.76 -17.27 -4.21
CA SER A 337 -35.18 -17.22 -2.85
C SER A 337 -34.35 -18.48 -2.54
N ASN A 338 -34.88 -19.66 -2.88
CA ASN A 338 -34.15 -20.93 -2.68
C ASN A 338 -32.86 -21.02 -3.53
N HIS A 339 -32.84 -20.47 -4.75
CA HIS A 339 -31.61 -20.41 -5.57
C HIS A 339 -30.62 -19.38 -5.03
N ASP A 340 -31.10 -18.23 -4.54
CA ASP A 340 -30.29 -17.18 -3.93
C ASP A 340 -29.66 -17.68 -2.61
N ASP A 341 -30.42 -18.41 -1.77
CA ASP A 341 -29.93 -19.08 -0.56
C ASP A 341 -28.87 -20.15 -0.87
N LEU A 342 -29.04 -20.93 -1.94
CA LEU A 342 -28.03 -21.90 -2.39
C LEU A 342 -26.74 -21.20 -2.86
N LEU A 343 -26.86 -20.12 -3.64
CA LEU A 343 -25.72 -19.31 -4.10
C LEU A 343 -24.97 -18.66 -2.92
N ILE A 344 -25.69 -18.10 -1.96
CA ILE A 344 -25.13 -17.51 -0.74
C ILE A 344 -24.37 -18.58 0.08
N ASN A 345 -24.91 -19.79 0.21
CA ASN A 345 -24.25 -20.86 0.95
C ASN A 345 -23.01 -21.39 0.22
N GLU A 346 -23.04 -21.47 -1.12
CA GLU A 346 -21.86 -21.83 -1.91
C GLU A 346 -20.75 -20.77 -1.80
N GLN A 347 -21.09 -19.48 -1.92
CA GLN A 347 -20.15 -18.37 -1.68
C GLN A 347 -19.56 -18.41 -0.26
N ARG A 348 -20.37 -18.70 0.77
CA ARG A 348 -19.88 -18.88 2.15
C ARG A 348 -18.92 -20.07 2.29
N ASN A 349 -19.11 -21.15 1.53
CA ASN A 349 -18.20 -22.30 1.54
C ASN A 349 -16.87 -21.97 0.84
N GLN A 350 -16.91 -21.23 -0.26
CA GLN A 350 -15.72 -20.75 -0.97
C GLN A 350 -14.91 -19.79 -0.08
N ILE A 351 -15.56 -18.85 0.62
CA ILE A 351 -14.93 -17.95 1.60
C ILE A 351 -14.25 -18.77 2.70
N LYS A 352 -14.94 -19.71 3.36
CA LYS A 352 -14.34 -20.59 4.38
C LYS A 352 -13.14 -21.40 3.88
N THR A 353 -13.17 -21.85 2.63
CA THR A 353 -12.08 -22.61 2.02
C THR A 353 -10.85 -21.72 1.80
N LEU A 354 -11.05 -20.47 1.36
CA LEU A 354 -9.99 -19.47 1.24
C LEU A 354 -9.45 -19.04 2.62
N GLU A 355 -10.32 -18.83 3.61
CA GLU A 355 -9.92 -18.53 5.00
C GLU A 355 -9.02 -19.64 5.57
N ALA A 356 -9.40 -20.91 5.38
CA ALA A 356 -8.60 -22.06 5.81
C ALA A 356 -7.25 -22.13 5.08
N TYR A 357 -7.23 -21.88 3.76
CA TYR A 357 -6.01 -21.85 2.96
C TYR A 357 -5.05 -20.73 3.40
N TYR A 358 -5.55 -19.52 3.66
CA TYR A 358 -4.75 -18.42 4.20
C TYR A 358 -4.24 -18.69 5.62
N GLN A 359 -5.03 -19.35 6.48
CA GLN A 359 -4.56 -19.80 7.79
C GLN A 359 -3.42 -20.83 7.67
N GLU A 360 -3.47 -21.73 6.69
CA GLU A 360 -2.41 -22.71 6.45
C GLU A 360 -1.11 -22.04 5.99
N ILE A 361 -1.19 -21.09 5.05
CA ILE A 361 -0.06 -20.24 4.63
C ILE A 361 0.53 -19.47 5.81
N LEU A 362 -0.30 -18.89 6.69
CA LEU A 362 0.17 -18.15 7.86
C LEU A 362 0.91 -19.06 8.85
N LYS A 363 0.42 -20.29 9.10
CA LYS A 363 1.13 -21.30 9.91
C LYS A 363 2.48 -21.67 9.26
N GLU A 364 2.49 -21.92 7.96
CA GLU A 364 3.69 -22.35 7.23
C GLU A 364 4.76 -21.24 7.22
N ASN A 365 4.37 -19.99 6.96
CA ASN A 365 5.27 -18.85 7.02
C ASN A 365 5.78 -18.58 8.45
N THR A 366 4.95 -18.75 9.47
CA THR A 366 5.39 -18.68 10.88
C THR A 366 6.40 -19.78 11.20
N SER A 367 6.21 -21.00 10.70
CA SER A 367 7.16 -22.10 10.83
C SER A 367 8.49 -21.82 10.12
N LYS A 368 8.46 -21.30 8.89
CA LYS A 368 9.65 -20.86 8.13
C LYS A 368 10.41 -19.74 8.87
N MET A 369 9.70 -18.73 9.38
CA MET A 369 10.27 -17.62 10.15
C MET A 369 10.94 -18.12 11.44
N ASN A 370 10.31 -19.06 12.16
CA ASN A 370 10.88 -19.64 13.38
C ASN A 370 12.15 -20.47 13.11
N LYS A 371 12.22 -21.20 11.99
CA LYS A 371 13.44 -21.89 11.55
C LYS A 371 14.57 -20.91 11.25
N MET A 372 14.29 -19.90 10.41
CA MET A 372 15.26 -18.85 10.07
C MET A 372 15.77 -18.10 11.31
N ASN A 373 14.90 -17.79 12.28
CA ASN A 373 15.29 -17.17 13.55
C ASN A 373 16.20 -18.10 14.40
N SER A 374 15.97 -19.42 14.36
CA SER A 374 16.84 -20.39 15.03
C SER A 374 18.22 -20.46 14.36
N GLU A 375 18.26 -20.53 13.02
CA GLU A 375 19.49 -20.54 12.21
C GLU A 375 20.31 -19.25 12.44
N ILE A 376 19.67 -18.08 12.40
CA ILE A 376 20.29 -16.79 12.77
C ILE A 376 20.86 -16.83 14.20
N GLY A 377 20.12 -17.42 15.15
CA GLY A 377 20.59 -17.63 16.52
C GLY A 377 21.79 -18.57 16.65
N GLU A 378 21.99 -19.48 15.71
CA GLU A 378 23.17 -20.36 15.65
C GLU A 378 24.36 -19.68 14.96
N TYR A 379 24.15 -18.97 13.86
CA TYR A 379 25.18 -18.14 13.23
C TYR A 379 25.70 -17.06 14.20
N GLN A 380 24.84 -16.43 15.00
CA GLN A 380 25.26 -15.49 16.04
C GLN A 380 26.12 -16.12 17.15
N LYS A 381 25.90 -17.40 17.50
CA LYS A 381 26.77 -18.13 18.44
C LYS A 381 28.12 -18.46 17.79
N LEU A 382 28.12 -18.85 16.51
CA LEU A 382 29.32 -19.17 15.76
C LEU A 382 30.21 -17.93 15.60
N ILE A 383 29.64 -16.78 15.21
CA ILE A 383 30.34 -15.49 15.09
C ILE A 383 31.02 -15.12 16.42
N LYS A 384 30.29 -15.16 17.55
CA LYS A 384 30.86 -14.88 18.88
C LYS A 384 32.00 -15.83 19.27
N ASN A 385 31.96 -17.09 18.82
CA ASN A 385 33.03 -18.06 19.03
C ASN A 385 34.26 -17.72 18.16
N THR A 386 34.05 -17.40 16.88
CA THR A 386 35.15 -16.97 15.99
C THR A 386 35.78 -15.66 16.44
N ASP A 387 35.00 -14.69 16.93
CA ASP A 387 35.49 -13.42 17.47
C ASP A 387 36.37 -13.66 18.71
N ALA A 388 35.90 -14.45 19.68
CA ALA A 388 36.68 -14.83 20.86
C ALA A 388 37.99 -15.56 20.49
N LYS A 389 37.98 -16.38 19.43
CA LYS A 389 39.18 -17.04 18.90
C LYS A 389 40.12 -16.07 18.18
N ILE A 390 39.59 -15.09 17.46
CA ILE A 390 40.37 -14.01 16.83
C ILE A 390 41.05 -13.14 17.90
N ASP A 391 40.33 -12.78 18.97
CA ASP A 391 40.89 -11.97 20.05
C ASP A 391 41.92 -12.73 20.88
N ALA A 392 41.73 -14.03 21.13
CA ALA A 392 42.78 -14.88 21.73
C ALA A 392 44.05 -14.96 20.84
N LEU A 393 43.90 -15.02 19.51
CA LEU A 393 45.03 -14.98 18.58
C LEU A 393 45.70 -13.60 18.52
N ARG A 394 44.92 -12.50 18.59
CA ARG A 394 45.43 -11.13 18.69
C ARG A 394 46.22 -10.92 19.99
N GLN A 395 45.72 -11.40 21.12
CA GLN A 395 46.44 -11.37 22.39
C GLN A 395 47.76 -12.13 22.29
N GLN A 396 47.75 -13.37 21.80
CA GLN A 396 48.99 -14.16 21.64
C GLN A 396 49.98 -13.49 20.67
N ALA A 397 49.50 -12.83 19.61
CA ALA A 397 50.36 -12.06 18.70
C ALA A 397 50.98 -10.84 19.40
N SER A 398 50.22 -10.15 20.26
CA SER A 398 50.72 -9.04 21.10
C SER A 398 51.77 -9.50 22.10
N GLU A 399 51.52 -10.60 22.82
CA GLU A 399 52.47 -11.21 23.77
C GLU A 399 53.77 -11.67 23.08
N LYS A 400 53.67 -12.19 21.85
CA LYS A 400 54.85 -12.51 21.02
C LYS A 400 55.59 -11.25 20.58
N ALA A 401 54.88 -10.19 20.20
CA ALA A 401 55.49 -8.92 19.79
C ALA A 401 56.23 -8.23 20.95
N THR A 402 55.64 -8.17 22.15
CA THR A 402 56.33 -7.64 23.33
C THR A 402 57.54 -8.50 23.71
N LYS A 403 57.43 -9.84 23.61
CA LYS A 403 58.58 -10.74 23.85
C LYS A 403 59.72 -10.55 22.85
N ILE A 404 59.40 -10.31 21.57
CA ILE A 404 60.40 -9.98 20.55
C ILE A 404 61.10 -8.66 20.89
N GLU A 405 60.36 -7.64 21.34
CA GLU A 405 60.93 -6.34 21.68
C GLU A 405 61.77 -6.38 22.98
N GLU A 406 61.37 -7.17 23.98
CA GLU A 406 62.22 -7.48 25.14
C GLU A 406 63.54 -8.14 24.73
N LEU A 407 63.50 -9.12 23.81
CA LEU A 407 64.70 -9.82 23.35
C LEU A 407 65.61 -8.92 22.49
N ARG A 408 65.04 -8.04 21.66
CA ARG A 408 65.79 -6.97 20.97
C ARG A 408 66.48 -6.02 21.94
N ALA A 409 65.75 -5.56 22.97
CA ALA A 409 66.33 -4.70 24.00
C ALA A 409 67.41 -5.40 24.84
N GLN A 410 67.32 -6.72 25.03
CA GLN A 410 68.38 -7.52 25.67
C GLN A 410 69.62 -7.68 24.77
N LEU A 411 69.42 -7.95 23.47
CA LEU A 411 70.51 -8.01 22.47
C LEU A 411 71.24 -6.66 22.37
N LEU A 412 70.51 -5.55 22.25
CA LEU A 412 71.11 -4.21 22.16
C LEU A 412 71.97 -3.90 23.40
N ARG A 413 71.46 -4.17 24.61
CA ARG A 413 72.25 -4.02 25.85
C ARG A 413 73.49 -4.92 25.89
N TYR A 414 73.39 -6.13 25.35
CA TYR A 414 74.53 -7.05 25.26
C TYR A 414 75.59 -6.53 24.28
N GLU A 415 75.18 -5.99 23.12
CA GLU A 415 76.06 -5.33 22.16
C GLU A 415 76.73 -4.08 22.77
N GLU A 416 75.97 -3.21 23.44
CA GLU A 416 76.48 -2.05 24.17
C GLU A 416 77.53 -2.45 25.23
N CYS A 417 77.21 -3.45 26.07
CA CYS A 417 78.12 -3.93 27.10
C CYS A 417 79.35 -4.64 26.53
N SER A 418 79.20 -5.36 25.41
CA SER A 418 80.30 -6.00 24.69
C SER A 418 81.24 -4.96 24.08
N LEU A 419 80.72 -3.95 23.38
CA LEU A 419 81.51 -2.85 22.82
C LEU A 419 82.22 -2.03 23.91
N GLN A 420 81.53 -1.76 25.03
CA GLN A 420 82.11 -1.06 26.17
C GLN A 420 83.18 -1.90 26.89
N SER A 421 83.03 -3.23 26.94
CA SER A 421 84.01 -4.17 27.48
C SER A 421 85.26 -4.30 26.59
N VAL A 422 85.07 -4.52 25.29
CA VAL A 422 86.15 -4.86 24.35
C VAL A 422 86.93 -3.64 23.86
N PHE A 423 86.26 -2.53 23.57
CA PHE A 423 86.89 -1.34 22.99
C PHE A 423 87.02 -0.19 24.00
N PHE A 424 85.92 0.20 24.63
CA PHE A 424 85.90 1.46 25.40
C PHE A 424 86.70 1.36 26.70
N THR A 425 86.57 0.27 27.46
CA THR A 425 87.25 0.12 28.76
C THR A 425 88.78 -0.02 28.63
N PRO A 426 89.33 -0.83 27.69
CA PRO A 426 90.78 -0.90 27.46
C PRO A 426 91.35 0.41 26.90
N MET A 427 90.66 1.05 25.93
CA MET A 427 91.14 2.31 25.36
C MET A 427 91.09 3.45 26.39
N LYS A 428 90.02 3.55 27.19
CA LYS A 428 89.92 4.55 28.26
C LYS A 428 90.99 4.32 29.34
N THR A 429 91.18 3.09 29.80
CA THR A 429 92.22 2.81 30.82
C THR A 429 93.64 3.02 30.28
N ALA A 430 93.89 2.82 28.99
CA ALA A 430 95.15 3.24 28.37
C ALA A 430 95.34 4.76 28.40
N THR A 431 94.35 5.54 27.95
CA THR A 431 94.43 7.01 27.93
C THR A 431 94.47 7.62 29.34
N ASP A 432 93.71 7.11 30.30
CA ASP A 432 93.73 7.57 31.70
C ASP A 432 95.11 7.34 32.34
N ASN A 433 95.78 6.21 32.03
CA ASN A 433 97.14 5.94 32.47
C ASN A 433 98.19 6.84 31.80
N GLU A 434 97.99 7.22 30.54
CA GLU A 434 98.90 8.15 29.83
C GLU A 434 98.73 9.59 30.31
N ILE A 435 97.49 10.05 30.52
CA ILE A 435 97.18 11.32 31.19
C ILE A 435 97.82 11.37 32.59
N LYS A 436 97.75 10.27 33.35
CA LYS A 436 98.40 10.18 34.67
C LYS A 436 99.93 10.35 34.57
N LYS A 437 100.60 9.61 33.68
CA LYS A 437 102.06 9.75 33.45
C LYS A 437 102.47 11.16 33.04
N LEU A 438 101.68 11.80 32.15
CA LEU A 438 101.92 13.18 31.73
C LEU A 438 101.74 14.16 32.90
N SER A 439 100.74 13.94 33.77
CA SER A 439 100.55 14.72 34.99
C SER A 439 101.71 14.58 35.98
N GLU A 440 102.19 13.35 36.22
CA GLU A 440 103.35 13.06 37.08
C GLU A 440 104.64 13.71 36.54
N LEU A 441 104.82 13.69 35.21
CA LEU A 441 105.91 14.41 34.54
C LEU A 441 105.81 15.93 34.70
N VAL A 442 104.61 16.52 34.56
CA VAL A 442 104.39 17.96 34.78
C VAL A 442 104.69 18.37 36.22
N VAL A 443 104.30 17.57 37.22
CA VAL A 443 104.67 17.82 38.63
C VAL A 443 106.19 17.80 38.79
N THR A 444 106.87 16.77 38.28
CA THR A 444 108.33 16.61 38.36
C THR A 444 109.08 17.76 37.68
N LEU A 445 108.56 18.26 36.54
CA LEU A 445 109.13 19.41 35.83
C LEU A 445 108.92 20.72 36.59
N ASN A 446 107.76 20.92 37.22
CA ASN A 446 107.51 22.10 38.06
C ASN A 446 108.40 22.10 39.31
N GLU A 447 108.51 20.98 40.03
CA GLU A 447 109.43 20.84 41.17
C GLU A 447 110.88 21.14 40.76
N ARG A 448 111.33 20.68 39.59
CA ARG A 448 112.66 20.99 39.06
C ARG A 448 112.83 22.49 38.77
N LEU A 449 111.81 23.13 38.20
CA LEU A 449 111.83 24.55 37.84
C LEU A 449 111.82 25.44 39.11
N ASP A 450 111.06 25.08 40.14
CA ASP A 450 111.09 25.75 41.45
C ASP A 450 112.42 25.53 42.19
N ASN A 451 113.04 24.35 42.06
CA ASN A 451 114.40 24.12 42.56
C ASN A 451 115.46 24.98 41.83
N GLU A 452 115.27 25.33 40.55
CA GLU A 452 116.14 26.29 39.85
C GLU A 452 115.84 27.74 40.23
N ARG A 453 114.58 28.10 40.49
CA ARG A 453 114.20 29.42 41.07
C ARG A 453 114.84 29.64 42.44
N ASN A 454 114.74 28.65 43.34
CA ASN A 454 115.32 28.73 44.68
C ASN A 454 116.85 28.92 44.63
N LYS A 455 117.56 28.20 43.76
CA LYS A 455 119.01 28.39 43.52
C LYS A 455 119.33 29.79 42.98
N TRP A 456 118.46 30.35 42.13
CA TRP A 456 118.60 31.73 41.65
C TRP A 456 118.39 32.77 42.75
N GLU A 457 117.45 32.56 43.68
CA GLU A 457 117.27 33.43 44.86
C GLU A 457 118.43 33.31 45.87
N GLU A 458 118.97 32.10 46.08
CA GLU A 458 120.20 31.91 46.86
C GLU A 458 121.38 32.66 46.23
N LEU A 459 121.56 32.54 44.91
CA LEU A 459 122.59 33.26 44.16
C LEU A 459 122.41 34.77 44.20
N ASP A 460 121.20 35.30 44.01
CA ASP A 460 120.95 36.74 44.09
C ASP A 460 121.07 37.27 45.53
N THR A 461 120.57 36.57 46.55
CA THR A 461 120.80 37.00 47.95
C THR A 461 122.30 36.96 48.31
N HIS A 462 123.06 36.00 47.79
CA HIS A 462 124.51 35.98 47.94
C HIS A 462 125.20 37.12 47.15
N HIS A 463 124.71 37.44 45.94
CA HIS A 463 125.16 38.59 45.16
C HIS A 463 124.86 39.91 45.87
N ARG A 464 123.66 40.09 46.44
CA ARG A 464 123.28 41.25 47.25
C ARG A 464 124.20 41.40 48.48
N LYS A 465 124.46 40.31 49.21
CA LYS A 465 125.41 40.28 50.35
C LYS A 465 126.83 40.68 49.92
N LEU A 466 127.31 40.19 48.77
CA LEU A 466 128.61 40.58 48.20
C LEU A 466 128.65 42.04 47.73
N LYS A 467 127.58 42.51 47.06
CA LYS A 467 127.40 43.89 46.61
C LYS A 467 127.31 44.87 47.76
N GLU A 468 126.78 44.45 48.91
CA GLU A 468 126.76 45.27 50.12
C GLU A 468 128.11 45.26 50.86
N LYS A 469 128.80 44.10 50.96
CA LYS A 469 130.21 44.05 51.41
C LYS A 469 131.07 44.96 50.54
N ARG A 470 130.90 44.92 49.22
CA ARG A 470 131.52 45.84 48.26
C ARG A 470 131.16 47.29 48.58
N LYS A 471 129.89 47.66 48.73
CA LYS A 471 129.49 49.04 49.15
C LYS A 471 130.00 49.48 50.53
N ARG A 472 130.37 48.56 51.42
CA ARG A 472 131.02 48.87 52.71
C ARG A 472 132.52 49.09 52.52
N LEU A 473 133.18 48.28 51.68
CA LEU A 473 134.58 48.49 51.28
C LEU A 473 134.75 49.77 50.43
N GLU A 474 133.88 50.01 49.46
CA GLU A 474 133.83 51.25 48.67
C GLU A 474 133.60 52.47 49.55
N ARG A 475 132.72 52.43 50.55
CA ARG A 475 132.60 53.53 51.53
C ARG A 475 133.84 53.70 52.41
N LYS A 476 134.56 52.62 52.72
CA LYS A 476 135.81 52.69 53.48
C LYS A 476 136.97 53.23 52.63
N ILE A 477 137.00 52.88 51.34
CA ILE A 477 137.89 53.46 50.33
C ILE A 477 137.54 54.94 50.15
N VAL A 478 136.28 55.31 49.94
CA VAL A 478 135.85 56.73 49.82
C VAL A 478 136.18 57.53 51.09
N SER A 479 136.09 56.95 52.29
CA SER A 479 136.56 57.63 53.52
C SER A 479 138.07 57.92 53.49
N LEU A 480 138.88 56.96 53.04
CA LEU A 480 140.33 57.12 52.88
C LEU A 480 140.69 58.02 51.67
N GLU A 481 139.87 58.03 50.64
CA GLU A 481 140.00 58.91 49.47
C GLU A 481 139.59 60.34 49.81
N ASP A 482 138.57 60.56 50.64
CA ASP A 482 138.19 61.89 51.14
C ASP A 482 139.20 62.42 52.17
N GLU A 483 139.78 61.57 53.03
CA GLU A 483 141.00 61.91 53.80
C GLU A 483 142.17 62.32 52.87
N LEU A 484 142.40 61.57 51.80
CA LEU A 484 143.41 61.89 50.77
C LEU A 484 143.01 63.07 49.86
N LYS A 485 141.75 63.52 49.85
CA LYS A 485 141.22 64.56 48.96
C LYS A 485 141.01 65.91 49.65
N MET A 486 140.83 65.91 50.97
CA MET A 486 141.24 67.05 51.81
C MET A 486 142.73 67.41 51.59
N LEU A 487 143.54 66.45 51.14
CA LEU A 487 144.93 66.61 50.69
C LEU A 487 145.10 66.79 49.15
N LYS A 488 144.03 66.74 48.35
CA LYS A 488 144.13 66.61 46.86
C LYS A 488 142.99 67.23 46.03
N ASP A 489 142.12 68.08 46.59
CA ASP A 489 141.12 68.84 45.81
C ASP A 489 141.72 69.95 44.90
N SER A 490 143.05 69.94 44.73
CA SER A 490 143.73 70.57 43.61
C SER A 490 143.57 69.73 42.31
N SER A 491 142.78 70.26 41.36
CA SER A 491 142.73 69.90 39.92
C SER A 491 141.78 68.78 39.42
N LYS A 492 140.47 69.08 39.46
CA LYS A 492 139.57 69.22 38.28
C LYS A 492 139.78 68.37 36.97
N ARG A 493 138.64 67.77 36.54
CA ARG A 493 138.06 67.67 35.16
C ARG A 493 138.46 66.55 34.15
N GLY A 494 137.42 65.82 33.70
CA GLY A 494 137.13 65.47 32.29
C GLY A 494 137.64 64.11 31.75
N SER A 495 137.12 63.54 30.65
CA SER A 495 135.82 63.74 29.95
C SER A 495 135.58 62.63 28.87
N LYS A 496 134.31 62.40 28.43
CA LYS A 496 133.89 61.72 27.15
C LYS A 496 134.15 60.18 27.09
N THR A 497 133.51 59.32 26.24
CA THR A 497 132.49 59.46 25.15
C THR A 497 131.79 58.12 24.79
N SER A 498 130.54 58.16 24.24
CA SER A 498 129.97 57.25 23.17
C SER A 498 129.64 55.75 23.50
N LYS A 499 128.77 54.96 22.80
CA LYS A 499 127.82 55.16 21.65
C LYS A 499 126.78 53.97 21.44
N THR A 500 125.50 54.28 21.12
CA THR A 500 124.51 53.70 20.10
C THR A 500 124.27 52.16 19.85
N LEU A 501 123.14 51.58 19.35
CA LEU A 501 121.69 51.93 19.07
C LEU A 501 120.82 50.70 18.52
N ILE A 502 119.48 50.66 18.75
CA ILE A 502 118.34 49.84 18.11
C ILE A 502 118.45 48.27 18.10
N SER A 503 117.52 47.35 17.71
CA SER A 503 116.12 47.19 17.11
C SER A 503 115.50 45.81 17.56
N LYS A 504 114.32 45.23 17.21
CA LYS A 504 112.88 45.53 16.83
C LYS A 504 112.08 44.17 16.96
N GLU A 505 110.77 44.04 17.28
CA GLU A 505 109.47 44.24 16.55
C GLU A 505 109.21 43.37 15.26
N PRO A 506 107.94 43.09 14.82
CA PRO A 506 106.61 42.92 15.51
C PRO A 506 105.60 41.90 14.84
N ASN A 507 104.28 41.97 15.17
CA ASN A 507 103.05 41.50 14.44
C ASN A 507 102.69 39.98 14.41
N GLU A 508 101.44 39.43 14.42
CA GLU A 508 100.02 39.71 13.97
C GLU A 508 99.58 38.80 12.78
N MET A 509 98.31 38.52 12.40
CA MET A 509 96.98 39.15 12.66
C MET A 509 95.80 38.10 12.81
N GLN A 510 94.63 38.25 12.13
CA GLN A 510 93.37 37.49 12.38
C GLN A 510 92.42 37.37 11.13
N GLN A 511 91.35 36.54 11.23
CA GLN A 511 89.99 36.63 10.62
C GLN A 511 89.54 35.98 9.26
N PHE A 512 88.27 35.51 9.30
CA PHE A 512 87.16 35.41 8.31
C PHE A 512 87.19 34.58 6.99
N GLY A 513 86.00 34.02 6.65
CA GLY A 513 85.44 33.99 5.28
C GLY A 513 85.01 32.62 4.72
N GLY A 514 83.70 32.37 4.52
CA GLY A 514 83.18 31.12 3.92
C GLY A 514 82.61 31.28 2.50
N VAL A 515 82.17 30.17 1.87
CA VAL A 515 81.31 30.08 0.64
C VAL A 515 80.79 28.64 0.47
N ALA A 516 79.73 28.42 -0.33
CA ALA A 516 79.06 27.12 -0.56
C ALA A 516 79.29 26.54 -1.97
N VAL A 517 78.88 25.26 -2.23
CA VAL A 517 78.36 24.73 -3.52
C VAL A 517 77.87 23.26 -3.38
N SER A 518 77.00 22.79 -4.28
CA SER A 518 76.19 21.56 -4.19
C SER A 518 76.56 20.42 -5.18
N LYS A 519 76.11 19.17 -4.90
CA LYS A 519 75.90 17.96 -5.76
C LYS A 519 75.62 16.71 -4.89
N LYS A 520 75.00 15.57 -5.29
CA LYS A 520 74.03 15.15 -6.35
C LYS A 520 73.68 13.63 -6.16
N MET A 521 72.74 13.05 -6.95
CA MET A 521 72.41 11.59 -7.10
C MET A 521 71.59 10.99 -5.91
N SER A 522 70.46 10.24 -6.03
CA SER A 522 69.97 9.08 -6.84
C SER A 522 70.37 7.70 -6.26
N SER A 523 69.63 6.57 -6.37
CA SER A 523 68.55 6.12 -7.30
C SER A 523 67.72 4.89 -6.79
N LEU A 524 66.71 4.48 -7.59
CA LEU A 524 66.06 3.15 -7.88
C LEU A 524 66.77 1.85 -7.35
N SER A 525 66.18 0.63 -7.20
CA SER A 525 65.01 -0.14 -7.76
C SER A 525 64.68 -1.38 -6.86
N ALA A 526 63.46 -1.90 -6.63
CA ALA A 526 62.50 -2.74 -7.43
C ALA A 526 62.65 -4.30 -7.33
N PHE A 527 61.51 -5.03 -7.33
CA PHE A 527 61.28 -6.51 -7.37
C PHE A 527 61.75 -7.36 -6.13
N ASP A 528 61.25 -8.58 -5.84
CA ASP A 528 60.43 -9.55 -6.63
C ASP A 528 59.45 -10.43 -5.79
N LYS A 529 58.73 -11.37 -6.45
CA LYS A 529 57.79 -12.43 -5.97
C LYS A 529 58.50 -13.83 -5.93
N PRO A 530 57.92 -15.07 -6.00
CA PRO A 530 56.57 -15.54 -6.45
C PRO A 530 55.85 -16.69 -5.66
N SER A 531 54.65 -17.05 -6.19
CA SER A 531 53.94 -18.37 -6.26
C SER A 531 53.68 -19.22 -4.98
N ASP A 532 53.18 -20.49 -4.92
CA ASP A 532 52.72 -21.62 -5.80
C ASP A 532 51.78 -22.58 -4.95
N LEU A 533 51.07 -23.65 -5.38
CA LEU A 533 50.25 -24.04 -6.56
C LEU A 533 49.42 -25.34 -6.21
N VAL A 534 48.87 -26.09 -7.20
CA VAL A 534 48.27 -27.47 -7.19
C VAL A 534 46.81 -27.58 -6.67
N SER A 535 45.74 -28.06 -7.36
CA SER A 535 45.46 -29.07 -8.45
C SER A 535 45.16 -30.50 -7.92
N SER A 536 44.38 -31.43 -8.52
CA SER A 536 43.89 -31.68 -9.92
C SER A 536 42.60 -32.57 -9.98
N GLU A 537 41.89 -32.58 -11.13
CA GLU A 537 41.30 -33.74 -11.91
C GLU A 537 40.31 -34.79 -11.25
N THR A 538 39.42 -35.56 -11.93
CA THR A 538 38.82 -35.63 -13.31
C THR A 538 37.56 -36.55 -13.39
N THR A 539 36.64 -36.24 -14.35
CA THR A 539 35.72 -37.13 -15.14
C THR A 539 34.86 -38.25 -14.51
N THR A 540 33.53 -38.27 -14.80
CA THR A 540 32.83 -39.32 -15.62
C THR A 540 31.29 -39.10 -15.74
N ASN A 541 30.66 -39.79 -16.72
CA ASN A 541 29.23 -40.11 -16.88
C ASN A 541 28.20 -39.04 -17.31
N GLU A 542 28.01 -38.93 -18.63
CA GLU A 542 26.98 -38.16 -19.35
C GLU A 542 25.53 -38.71 -19.22
N MET A 543 25.15 -39.30 -18.08
CA MET A 543 23.84 -39.97 -17.91
C MET A 543 22.97 -39.41 -16.76
N TYR A 544 23.45 -38.39 -16.04
CA TYR A 544 22.70 -37.71 -14.96
C TYR A 544 22.16 -36.32 -15.37
N ASP A 545 22.81 -35.65 -16.33
CA ASP A 545 22.57 -34.24 -16.72
C ASP A 545 21.12 -33.94 -17.13
N ALA A 546 20.40 -34.91 -17.70
CA ALA A 546 18.98 -34.75 -18.04
C ALA A 546 18.09 -34.51 -16.81
N CYS A 547 18.39 -35.15 -15.67
CA CYS A 547 17.56 -35.07 -14.46
C CYS A 547 17.74 -33.72 -13.75
N ASP A 548 19.00 -33.29 -13.58
CA ASP A 548 19.33 -31.96 -13.05
C ASP A 548 18.77 -30.83 -13.94
N LYS A 549 18.78 -31.02 -15.27
CA LYS A 549 18.21 -30.04 -16.21
C LYS A 549 16.71 -29.88 -16.08
N GLU A 550 15.97 -30.96 -15.87
CA GLU A 550 14.52 -30.92 -15.61
C GLU A 550 14.23 -30.26 -14.24
N GLU A 551 15.02 -30.55 -13.20
CA GLU A 551 14.86 -29.94 -11.87
C GLU A 551 15.26 -28.46 -11.85
N LEU A 552 16.33 -28.07 -12.56
CA LEU A 552 16.73 -26.67 -12.78
C LEU A 552 15.66 -25.89 -13.54
N LYS A 553 15.05 -26.50 -14.56
CA LYS A 553 13.94 -25.90 -15.31
C LYS A 553 12.70 -25.69 -14.43
N TYR A 554 12.34 -26.65 -13.59
CA TYR A 554 11.25 -26.49 -12.63
C TYR A 554 11.57 -25.41 -11.57
N LYS A 555 12.81 -25.33 -11.09
CA LYS A 555 13.27 -24.26 -10.18
C LYS A 555 13.23 -22.88 -10.85
N LEU A 556 13.53 -22.80 -12.15
CA LEU A 556 13.44 -21.57 -12.95
C LEU A 556 11.99 -21.14 -13.15
N GLU A 557 11.11 -22.04 -13.59
CA GLU A 557 9.67 -21.78 -13.76
C GLU A 557 9.01 -21.32 -12.45
N LEU A 558 9.37 -21.96 -11.33
CA LEU A 558 8.94 -21.56 -9.98
C LEU A 558 9.57 -20.24 -9.50
N ALA A 559 10.70 -19.81 -10.06
CA ALA A 559 11.29 -18.50 -9.80
C ALA A 559 10.63 -17.41 -10.65
N GLU A 560 10.33 -17.69 -11.93
CA GLU A 560 9.58 -16.81 -12.83
C GLU A 560 8.16 -16.55 -12.31
N GLU A 561 7.45 -17.58 -11.83
CA GLU A 561 6.13 -17.41 -11.21
C GLU A 561 6.20 -16.53 -9.95
N LYS A 562 7.20 -16.74 -9.09
CA LYS A 562 7.43 -15.88 -7.90
C LYS A 562 7.77 -14.45 -8.30
N LEU A 563 8.59 -14.25 -9.33
CA LEU A 563 8.99 -12.93 -9.81
C LEU A 563 7.75 -12.19 -10.33
N LYS A 564 6.92 -12.84 -11.15
CA LYS A 564 5.64 -12.30 -11.63
C LYS A 564 4.67 -11.98 -10.48
N ILE A 565 4.56 -12.83 -9.47
CA ILE A 565 3.74 -12.56 -8.26
C ILE A 565 4.27 -11.33 -7.49
N MET A 566 5.58 -11.07 -7.52
CA MET A 566 6.17 -9.87 -6.93
C MET A 566 5.95 -8.62 -7.80
N GLU A 567 6.01 -8.74 -9.14
CA GLU A 567 5.67 -7.65 -10.08
C GLU A 567 4.20 -7.23 -9.97
N ASP A 568 3.26 -8.20 -9.94
CA ASP A 568 1.83 -7.88 -9.82
C ASP A 568 1.48 -7.32 -8.43
N LYS A 569 2.22 -7.70 -7.37
CA LYS A 569 2.14 -7.02 -6.06
C LYS A 569 2.72 -5.62 -6.06
N LEU A 570 3.84 -5.39 -6.76
CA LEU A 570 4.43 -4.06 -6.93
C LEU A 570 3.43 -3.14 -7.62
N ARG A 571 2.87 -3.59 -8.76
CA ARG A 571 1.84 -2.90 -9.52
C ARG A 571 0.63 -2.52 -8.66
N MET A 572 0.11 -3.45 -7.86
CA MET A 572 -1.02 -3.20 -6.96
C MET A 572 -0.69 -2.13 -5.90
N ILE A 573 0.54 -2.12 -5.37
CA ILE A 573 1.00 -1.10 -4.40
C ILE A 573 1.21 0.25 -5.09
N GLU A 574 1.71 0.27 -6.33
CA GLU A 574 1.85 1.49 -7.15
C GLU A 574 0.48 2.09 -7.46
N GLU A 575 -0.52 1.27 -7.82
CA GLU A 575 -1.91 1.68 -8.01
C GLU A 575 -2.52 2.24 -6.70
N GLU A 576 -2.36 1.54 -5.57
CA GLU A 576 -2.81 2.01 -4.25
C GLU A 576 -2.17 3.36 -3.85
N LYS A 577 -0.88 3.55 -4.11
CA LYS A 577 -0.16 4.80 -3.80
C LYS A 577 -0.49 5.93 -4.78
N GLN A 578 -0.85 5.60 -6.03
CA GLN A 578 -1.35 6.59 -6.98
C GLN A 578 -2.75 7.08 -6.57
N ASP A 579 -3.63 6.19 -6.08
CA ASP A 579 -4.93 6.58 -5.56
C ASP A 579 -4.85 7.36 -4.23
N ASP A 580 -3.95 6.99 -3.31
CA ASP A 580 -3.62 7.84 -2.14
C ASP A 580 -3.21 9.26 -2.56
N TYR A 581 -2.33 9.37 -3.55
CA TYR A 581 -1.88 10.66 -4.09
C TYR A 581 -3.02 11.46 -4.73
N ASN A 582 -3.92 10.79 -5.47
CA ASN A 582 -5.10 11.40 -6.07
C ASN A 582 -6.04 11.95 -4.97
N ASN A 583 -6.36 11.14 -3.96
CA ASN A 583 -7.21 11.49 -2.83
C ASN A 583 -6.62 12.65 -2.00
N LEU A 584 -5.31 12.63 -1.72
CA LEU A 584 -4.61 13.74 -1.05
C LEU A 584 -4.64 15.02 -1.89
N THR A 585 -4.49 14.92 -3.20
CA THR A 585 -4.56 16.05 -4.12
C THR A 585 -5.96 16.68 -4.14
N GLU A 586 -7.03 15.87 -4.20
CA GLU A 586 -8.41 16.35 -4.15
C GLU A 586 -8.74 16.97 -2.78
N MET A 587 -8.28 16.38 -1.68
CA MET A 587 -8.43 16.94 -0.32
C MET A 587 -7.75 18.31 -0.19
N ILE A 588 -6.54 18.47 -0.74
CA ILE A 588 -5.81 19.74 -0.76
C ILE A 588 -6.53 20.78 -1.65
N GLN A 589 -7.06 20.39 -2.81
CA GLN A 589 -7.84 21.27 -3.67
C GLN A 589 -9.14 21.72 -2.99
N THR A 590 -9.86 20.81 -2.35
CA THR A 590 -11.10 21.09 -1.59
C THR A 590 -10.84 22.04 -0.43
N SER A 591 -9.79 21.78 0.37
CA SER A 591 -9.34 22.66 1.45
C SER A 591 -8.97 24.06 0.95
N LYS A 592 -8.24 24.14 -0.18
CA LYS A 592 -7.91 25.40 -0.85
C LYS A 592 -9.15 26.14 -1.38
N GLN A 593 -10.17 25.42 -1.87
CA GLN A 593 -11.43 26.05 -2.29
C GLN A 593 -12.17 26.63 -1.07
N LEU A 594 -12.38 25.85 -0.01
CA LEU A 594 -13.03 26.30 1.22
C LEU A 594 -12.31 27.52 1.84
N PHE A 595 -10.98 27.53 1.82
CA PHE A 595 -10.19 28.68 2.27
C PHE A 595 -10.38 29.93 1.39
N ASN A 596 -10.46 29.77 0.07
CA ASN A 596 -10.76 30.87 -0.84
C ASN A 596 -12.21 31.39 -0.68
N GLU A 597 -13.17 30.51 -0.42
CA GLU A 597 -14.56 30.88 -0.14
C GLU A 597 -14.68 31.65 1.19
N ALA A 598 -14.00 31.19 2.25
CA ALA A 598 -13.90 31.92 3.52
C ALA A 598 -13.23 33.30 3.36
N LEU A 599 -12.15 33.38 2.58
CA LEU A 599 -11.53 34.67 2.22
C LEU A 599 -12.45 35.57 1.39
N ALA A 600 -13.32 35.00 0.54
CA ALA A 600 -14.29 35.76 -0.24
C ALA A 600 -15.43 36.31 0.65
N VAL A 601 -15.89 35.56 1.65
CA VAL A 601 -16.83 36.03 2.68
C VAL A 601 -16.19 37.19 3.47
N LEU A 602 -15.02 36.99 4.08
CA LEU A 602 -14.32 38.02 4.85
C LEU A 602 -14.01 39.30 4.04
N LYS A 603 -13.88 39.20 2.71
CA LYS A 603 -13.75 40.36 1.81
C LYS A 603 -15.07 41.08 1.55
N ARG A 604 -16.21 40.37 1.50
CA ARG A 604 -17.54 41.01 1.41
C ARG A 604 -17.87 41.73 2.70
N ASP A 605 -17.63 41.12 3.85
CA ASP A 605 -17.96 41.68 5.16
C ASP A 605 -17.17 42.97 5.43
N LYS A 606 -15.89 43.01 5.05
CA LYS A 606 -15.08 44.25 5.06
C LYS A 606 -15.59 45.34 4.11
N CYS A 607 -16.32 44.98 3.06
CA CYS A 607 -16.91 45.93 2.10
C CYS A 607 -18.29 46.48 2.52
N GLN A 608 -18.86 45.99 3.63
CA GLN A 608 -20.13 46.49 4.20
C GLN A 608 -19.91 47.39 5.44
N CYS A 609 -18.66 47.56 5.87
CA CYS A 609 -18.27 48.38 7.03
C CYS A 609 -17.48 49.63 6.60
N SER A 610 -17.83 50.22 5.46
CA SER A 610 -17.27 51.47 4.90
C SER A 610 -18.31 52.16 4.01
#